data_AF-A0A936EIP1-F1
#
_entry.id   AF-A0A936EIP1-F1
#
_cell.length_a   1.000
_cell.length_b   1.000
_cell.length_c   1.000
_cell.angle_alpha   90.00
_cell.angle_beta   90.00
_cell.angle_gamma   90.00
#
_symmetry.space_group_name_H-M   'P 1'
#
loop_
_entity.id
_entity.type
_entity.pdbx_description
1 polymer ?
#
loop_
_entity_poly.entity_id
_entity_poly.type
_entity_poly.pdbx_seq_one_letter_code
_entity_poly.pdbx_strand_id
1 'polypeptide(L)'
;MKSPRGFATLLGLVALAPLHAIAADAVNVPPSPAPYFTPAATEPKAPDADGFIQRWLLLEPINKPNRGNAGFVDTYIRRELTREYFPGQFSVVPQAGDKVTAEGEELAWHAVDSTRFNMKLFRFAHGLSKRVYGVIFWAVTVVDCPQEIPNVRLAVGSNSASMWWLNGAEAVVLTGDRRMVMDDCVSKRITLKKGRNVLRGAVINGPGMSDFCTRFIDENGEPIRDFTVRLDNSGK
;
A
#
# COMPACT_ATOMS: atom_id res chain seq x y z
N MET A 1 -28.21 84.87 -32.95
CA MET A 1 -27.59 84.12 -31.84
C MET A 1 -28.35 82.79 -31.72
N LYS A 2 -27.66 81.66 -31.91
CA LYS A 2 -28.19 80.28 -31.96
C LYS A 2 -28.50 79.75 -30.56
N SER A 3 -29.51 78.88 -30.40
CA SER A 3 -29.56 77.82 -29.37
C SER A 3 -30.81 76.92 -29.57
N PRO A 4 -30.77 75.62 -29.22
CA PRO A 4 -31.32 74.54 -30.05
C PRO A 4 -32.37 73.60 -29.40
N ARG A 5 -32.84 72.66 -30.22
CA ARG A 5 -33.75 71.53 -29.96
C ARG A 5 -33.20 70.53 -28.94
N GLY A 6 -34.07 69.96 -28.11
CA GLY A 6 -33.82 68.75 -27.31
C GLY A 6 -34.78 67.61 -27.70
N PHE A 7 -34.21 66.44 -27.98
CA PHE A 7 -34.90 65.15 -28.18
C PHE A 7 -34.82 64.37 -26.86
N ALA A 8 -35.92 63.74 -26.44
CA ALA A 8 -35.98 62.88 -25.25
C ALA A 8 -36.06 61.41 -25.68
N THR A 9 -35.16 60.57 -25.15
CA THR A 9 -35.16 59.11 -25.30
C THR A 9 -35.44 58.50 -23.92
N LEU A 10 -36.49 57.69 -23.81
CA LEU A 10 -36.86 57.00 -22.57
C LEU A 10 -36.24 55.59 -22.56
N LEU A 11 -35.38 55.32 -21.58
CA LEU A 11 -34.78 54.01 -21.32
C LEU A 11 -35.71 53.18 -20.41
N GLY A 12 -36.00 51.93 -20.79
CA GLY A 12 -36.71 50.96 -19.96
C GLY A 12 -35.77 50.24 -18.98
N LEU A 13 -36.18 50.12 -17.71
CA LEU A 13 -35.50 49.29 -16.71
C LEU A 13 -36.04 47.86 -16.75
N VAL A 14 -35.15 46.87 -16.87
CA VAL A 14 -35.43 45.45 -16.59
C VAL A 14 -34.85 45.13 -15.21
N ALA A 15 -35.71 44.66 -14.30
CA ALA A 15 -35.29 44.22 -12.96
C ALA A 15 -34.81 42.76 -13.02
N LEU A 16 -33.54 42.52 -12.69
CA LEU A 16 -32.97 41.19 -12.47
C LEU A 16 -33.22 40.76 -11.01
N ALA A 17 -33.91 39.65 -10.80
CA ALA A 17 -34.02 39.02 -9.49
C ALA A 17 -32.78 38.14 -9.19
N PRO A 18 -32.24 38.14 -7.96
CA PRO A 18 -31.06 37.35 -7.62
C PRO A 18 -31.42 35.87 -7.42
N LEU A 19 -30.80 35.01 -8.23
CA LEU A 19 -30.85 33.56 -8.07
C LEU A 19 -30.04 33.16 -6.82
N HIS A 20 -30.72 32.76 -5.76
CA HIS A 20 -30.06 32.21 -4.58
C HIS A 20 -29.65 30.76 -4.87
N ALA A 21 -28.35 30.54 -5.06
CA ALA A 21 -27.79 29.19 -5.14
C ALA A 21 -27.84 28.54 -3.76
N ILE A 22 -28.60 27.45 -3.65
CA ILE A 22 -28.53 26.55 -2.49
C ILE A 22 -27.21 25.80 -2.61
N ALA A 23 -26.25 26.10 -1.74
CA ALA A 23 -25.06 25.28 -1.59
C ALA A 23 -25.53 23.92 -1.03
N ALA A 24 -25.38 22.85 -1.81
CA ALA A 24 -25.54 21.51 -1.29
C ALA A 24 -24.43 21.27 -0.25
N ASP A 25 -24.80 21.02 1.00
CA ASP A 25 -23.87 20.50 1.99
C ASP A 25 -23.28 19.19 1.45
N ALA A 26 -22.01 19.24 1.06
CA ALA A 26 -21.28 18.03 0.71
C ALA A 26 -21.25 17.15 1.97
N VAL A 27 -21.96 16.02 1.94
CA VAL A 27 -21.88 15.01 2.99
C VAL A 27 -20.41 14.68 3.18
N ASN A 28 -19.85 15.05 4.34
CA ASN A 28 -18.47 14.75 4.69
C ASN A 28 -18.35 13.26 5.00
N VAL A 29 -18.31 12.43 3.97
CA VAL A 29 -18.06 11.00 4.09
C VAL A 29 -16.60 10.83 4.50
N PRO A 30 -16.31 10.24 5.68
CA PRO A 30 -14.93 9.99 6.08
C PRO A 30 -14.20 9.18 5.00
N PRO A 31 -12.90 9.43 4.78
CA PRO A 31 -12.10 8.58 3.91
C PRO A 31 -12.28 7.10 4.26
N SER A 32 -12.29 6.25 3.24
CA SER A 32 -12.38 4.80 3.41
C SER A 32 -11.31 4.10 2.58
N PRO A 33 -10.73 2.98 3.07
CA PRO A 33 -9.89 2.12 2.24
C PRO A 33 -10.67 1.45 1.09
N ALA A 34 -12.00 1.38 1.17
CA ALA A 34 -12.84 0.92 0.06
C ALA A 34 -12.75 1.90 -1.14
N PRO A 35 -12.88 1.41 -2.39
CA PRO A 35 -13.15 0.03 -2.79
C PRO A 35 -11.87 -0.82 -2.96
N TYR A 36 -10.71 -0.33 -2.54
CA TYR A 36 -9.43 -0.99 -2.80
C TYR A 36 -9.17 -2.18 -1.88
N PHE A 37 -9.75 -2.15 -0.69
CA PHE A 37 -9.58 -3.18 0.33
C PHE A 37 -10.92 -3.63 0.90
N THR A 38 -10.97 -4.92 1.24
CA THR A 38 -11.99 -5.51 2.11
C THR A 38 -11.32 -6.10 3.34
N PRO A 39 -12.03 -6.25 4.48
CA PRO A 39 -11.51 -7.03 5.61
C PRO A 39 -11.12 -8.44 5.15
N ALA A 40 -9.97 -8.94 5.60
CA ALA A 40 -9.59 -10.32 5.31
C ALA A 40 -10.42 -11.30 6.15
N ALA A 41 -10.88 -12.38 5.51
CA ALA A 41 -11.52 -13.49 6.20
C ALA A 41 -10.48 -14.37 6.93
N THR A 42 -10.94 -15.18 7.88
CA THR A 42 -10.11 -16.14 8.62
C THR A 42 -9.70 -17.35 7.79
N GLU A 43 -10.55 -17.78 6.87
CA GLU A 43 -10.32 -18.96 6.03
C GLU A 43 -9.15 -18.76 5.08
N PRO A 44 -8.30 -19.77 4.82
CA PRO A 44 -7.20 -19.66 3.87
C PRO A 44 -7.65 -19.17 2.49
N LYS A 45 -6.84 -18.32 1.87
CA LYS A 45 -7.10 -17.77 0.54
C LYS A 45 -5.97 -18.16 -0.42
N ALA A 46 -6.31 -18.71 -1.57
CA ALA A 46 -5.34 -18.91 -2.65
C ALA A 46 -4.89 -17.55 -3.23
N PRO A 47 -3.70 -17.46 -3.84
CA PRO A 47 -3.35 -16.36 -4.72
C PRO A 47 -4.40 -16.14 -5.80
N ASP A 48 -4.40 -14.96 -6.43
CA ASP A 48 -5.29 -14.72 -7.56
C ASP A 48 -4.91 -15.55 -8.81
N ALA A 49 -5.69 -15.38 -9.87
CA ALA A 49 -5.50 -16.10 -11.12
C ALA A 49 -4.12 -15.85 -11.75
N ASP A 50 -3.43 -14.76 -11.44
CA ASP A 50 -2.08 -14.46 -11.93
C ASP A 50 -0.99 -14.77 -10.87
N GLY A 51 -1.38 -15.38 -9.76
CA GLY A 51 -0.49 -15.79 -8.67
C GLY A 51 -0.18 -14.67 -7.67
N PHE A 52 -0.81 -13.50 -7.76
CA PHE A 52 -0.55 -12.42 -6.83
C PHE A 52 -1.15 -12.67 -5.45
N ILE A 53 -0.36 -12.34 -4.43
CA ILE A 53 -0.76 -12.43 -3.04
C ILE A 53 -1.54 -11.16 -2.68
N GLN A 54 -2.84 -11.33 -2.47
CA GLN A 54 -3.75 -10.22 -2.19
C GLN A 54 -4.07 -10.04 -0.70
N ARG A 55 -3.70 -11.01 0.17
CA ARG A 55 -4.03 -11.01 1.59
C ARG A 55 -2.84 -10.67 2.47
N TRP A 56 -2.98 -9.64 3.30
CA TRP A 56 -1.88 -9.11 4.12
C TRP A 56 -2.36 -8.57 5.46
N LEU A 57 -1.47 -8.65 6.45
CA LEU A 57 -1.45 -7.74 7.59
C LEU A 57 -0.64 -6.52 7.19
N LEU A 58 -1.25 -5.34 7.22
CA LEU A 58 -0.61 -4.06 6.98
C LEU A 58 -0.56 -3.23 8.25
N LEU A 59 0.62 -2.72 8.59
CA LEU A 59 0.76 -1.72 9.64
C LEU A 59 0.38 -0.35 9.08
N GLU A 60 -0.27 0.48 9.90
CA GLU A 60 -0.37 1.91 9.67
C GLU A 60 1.01 2.55 9.37
N PRO A 61 1.06 3.62 8.56
CA PRO A 61 2.34 4.17 8.11
C PRO A 61 3.18 4.72 9.25
N ILE A 62 4.46 4.35 9.29
CA ILE A 62 5.47 4.98 10.15
C ILE A 62 5.92 6.28 9.49
N ASN A 63 5.78 7.40 10.19
CA ASN A 63 6.12 8.72 9.66
C ASN A 63 7.63 8.91 9.48
N LYS A 64 8.01 9.51 8.35
CA LYS A 64 9.39 9.84 7.99
C LYS A 64 9.49 11.27 7.42
N PRO A 65 10.65 11.94 7.59
CA PRO A 65 10.87 13.28 7.07
C PRO A 65 11.23 13.31 5.56
N ASN A 66 10.99 12.23 4.81
CA ASN A 66 11.33 12.15 3.38
C ASN A 66 10.45 13.09 2.54
N ARG A 67 11.06 14.15 2.00
CA ARG A 67 10.39 15.12 1.11
C ARG A 67 10.43 14.74 -0.38
N GLY A 68 11.20 13.71 -0.72
CA GLY A 68 11.44 13.26 -2.10
C GLY A 68 11.99 11.83 -2.12
N ASN A 69 11.96 11.21 -3.31
CA ASN A 69 12.41 9.84 -3.52
C ASN A 69 13.86 9.76 -4.06
N ALA A 70 14.45 10.88 -4.48
CA ALA A 70 15.80 10.92 -5.06
C ALA A 70 16.89 10.33 -4.14
N GLY A 71 16.69 10.38 -2.82
CA GLY A 71 17.61 9.84 -1.82
C GLY A 71 17.45 8.34 -1.53
N PHE A 72 16.55 7.63 -2.21
CA PHE A 72 16.29 6.19 -2.00
C PHE A 72 17.38 5.28 -2.59
N VAL A 73 18.65 5.67 -2.46
CA VAL A 73 19.80 4.82 -2.81
C VAL A 73 19.90 3.62 -1.87
N ASP A 74 20.62 2.58 -2.29
CA ASP A 74 20.73 1.30 -1.56
C ASP A 74 21.12 1.47 -0.08
N THR A 75 22.15 2.26 0.20
CA THR A 75 22.62 2.49 1.57
C THR A 75 21.55 3.13 2.46
N TYR A 76 20.76 4.06 1.93
CA TYR A 76 19.66 4.69 2.64
C TYR A 76 18.53 3.68 2.89
N ILE A 77 18.12 2.96 1.85
CA ILE A 77 17.03 1.98 1.92
C ILE A 77 17.33 0.87 2.91
N ARG A 78 18.53 0.29 2.83
CA ARG A 78 18.95 -0.75 3.77
C ARG A 78 18.95 -0.21 5.19
N ARG A 79 19.57 0.94 5.44
CA ARG A 79 19.62 1.54 6.78
C ARG A 79 18.23 1.76 7.37
N GLU A 80 17.30 2.35 6.61
CA GLU A 80 15.96 2.63 7.12
C GLU A 80 15.13 1.35 7.26
N LEU A 81 15.14 0.46 6.26
CA LEU A 81 14.25 -0.71 6.26
C LEU A 81 14.75 -1.88 7.11
N THR A 82 16.03 -1.91 7.50
CA THR A 82 16.56 -2.88 8.48
C THR A 82 16.60 -2.32 9.90
N ARG A 83 16.29 -1.03 10.11
CA ARG A 83 16.16 -0.46 11.46
C ARG A 83 14.97 -1.08 12.16
N GLU A 84 15.15 -1.48 13.41
CA GLU A 84 14.03 -1.87 14.28
C GLU A 84 13.28 -0.60 14.74
N TYR A 85 12.03 -0.45 14.32
CA TYR A 85 11.15 0.65 14.74
C TYR A 85 10.29 0.27 15.95
N PHE A 86 10.00 -1.01 16.12
CA PHE A 86 9.23 -1.57 17.23
C PHE A 86 9.71 -2.99 17.57
N PRO A 87 9.55 -3.44 18.83
CA PRO A 87 10.03 -4.76 19.25
C PRO A 87 9.42 -5.90 18.43
N GLY A 88 10.28 -6.82 17.98
CA GLY A 88 9.82 -8.04 17.29
C GLY A 88 9.40 -7.83 15.84
N GLN A 89 9.72 -6.68 15.24
CA GLN A 89 9.43 -6.33 13.83
C GLN A 89 9.78 -7.43 12.83
N PHE A 90 10.88 -8.14 13.06
CA PHE A 90 11.38 -9.20 12.18
C PHE A 90 11.01 -10.62 12.63
N SER A 91 10.47 -10.81 13.83
CA SER A 91 10.26 -12.13 14.43
C SER A 91 8.79 -12.48 14.66
N VAL A 92 7.93 -11.51 14.97
CA VAL A 92 6.52 -11.74 15.33
C VAL A 92 5.59 -11.60 14.13
N VAL A 93 4.71 -12.57 13.90
CA VAL A 93 3.57 -12.38 12.99
C VAL A 93 2.46 -11.72 13.79
N PRO A 94 2.08 -10.47 13.46
CA PRO A 94 1.08 -9.72 14.23
C PRO A 94 -0.33 -10.27 13.97
N GLN A 95 -1.29 -9.85 14.78
CA GLN A 95 -2.71 -10.07 14.56
C GLN A 95 -3.39 -8.76 14.13
N ALA A 96 -4.58 -8.89 13.55
CA ALA A 96 -5.42 -7.73 13.27
C ALA A 96 -5.75 -7.00 14.58
N GLY A 97 -5.55 -5.69 14.61
CA GLY A 97 -5.77 -4.86 15.79
C GLY A 97 -4.59 -4.82 16.77
N ASP A 98 -3.55 -5.63 16.58
CA ASP A 98 -2.31 -5.48 17.35
C ASP A 98 -1.77 -4.07 17.18
N LYS A 99 -1.19 -3.53 18.24
CA LYS A 99 -0.63 -2.18 18.26
C LYS A 99 0.84 -2.20 18.57
N VAL A 100 1.59 -1.30 17.94
CA VAL A 100 3.00 -1.08 18.19
C VAL A 100 3.27 0.42 18.31
N THR A 101 4.29 0.80 19.05
CA THR A 101 4.77 2.19 19.08
C THR A 101 5.99 2.31 18.19
N ALA A 102 5.94 3.17 17.19
CA ALA A 102 7.04 3.46 16.28
C ALA A 102 7.20 4.98 16.12
N GLU A 103 8.43 5.49 16.28
CA GLU A 103 8.73 6.92 16.17
C GLU A 103 7.82 7.81 17.06
N GLY A 104 7.40 7.30 18.22
CA GLY A 104 6.55 8.01 19.18
C GLY A 104 5.04 7.97 18.88
N GLU A 105 4.62 7.27 17.82
CA GLU A 105 3.20 7.10 17.46
C GLU A 105 2.73 5.67 17.69
N GLU A 106 1.51 5.51 18.22
CA GLU A 106 0.84 4.21 18.29
C GLU A 106 0.20 3.88 16.93
N LEU A 107 0.56 2.72 16.37
CA LEU A 107 0.15 2.26 15.05
C LEU A 107 -0.54 0.90 15.16
N ALA A 108 -1.65 0.72 14.45
CA ALA A 108 -2.40 -0.53 14.43
C ALA A 108 -2.11 -1.39 13.18
N TRP A 109 -2.15 -2.71 13.36
CA TRP A 109 -2.12 -3.69 12.28
C TRP A 109 -3.53 -3.98 11.75
N HIS A 110 -3.68 -4.10 10.43
CA HIS A 110 -4.95 -4.32 9.75
C HIS A 110 -4.86 -5.55 8.84
N ALA A 111 -5.77 -6.50 9.01
CA ALA A 111 -5.90 -7.66 8.13
C ALA A 111 -6.81 -7.33 6.95
N VAL A 112 -6.24 -7.28 5.75
CA VAL A 112 -6.94 -6.83 4.54
C VAL A 112 -6.73 -7.77 3.35
N ASP A 113 -7.75 -7.85 2.51
CA ASP A 113 -7.68 -8.36 1.16
C ASP A 113 -7.71 -7.19 0.18
N SER A 114 -6.79 -7.14 -0.78
CA SER A 114 -6.91 -6.24 -1.92
C SER A 114 -7.96 -6.75 -2.91
N THR A 115 -8.69 -5.82 -3.52
CA THR A 115 -9.61 -6.09 -4.64
C THR A 115 -8.89 -6.12 -5.99
N ARG A 116 -7.56 -6.00 -6.00
CA ARG A 116 -6.67 -5.99 -7.18
C ARG A 116 -5.41 -6.81 -6.92
N PHE A 117 -4.60 -7.00 -7.96
CA PHE A 117 -3.30 -7.69 -7.88
C PHE A 117 -2.29 -7.01 -6.93
N ASN A 118 -2.51 -5.74 -6.58
CA ASN A 118 -1.57 -4.94 -5.79
C ASN A 118 -2.22 -4.29 -4.56
N MET A 119 -1.40 -4.00 -3.55
CA MET A 119 -1.80 -3.31 -2.32
C MET A 119 -1.65 -1.80 -2.51
N LYS A 120 -2.76 -1.08 -2.68
CA LYS A 120 -2.79 0.40 -2.83
C LYS A 120 -2.50 1.14 -1.52
N LEU A 121 -1.26 1.10 -1.05
CA LEU A 121 -0.81 1.66 0.24
C LEU A 121 -1.17 3.14 0.46
N PHE A 122 -1.08 3.98 -0.58
CA PHE A 122 -1.53 5.37 -0.48
C PHE A 122 -3.02 5.44 -0.11
N ARG A 123 -3.85 4.60 -0.74
CA ARG A 123 -5.29 4.55 -0.49
C ARG A 123 -5.61 3.94 0.87
N PHE A 124 -4.79 2.99 1.32
CA PHE A 124 -4.85 2.44 2.68
C PHE A 124 -4.63 3.55 3.73
N ALA A 125 -3.50 4.26 3.67
CA ALA A 125 -3.22 5.36 4.60
C ALA A 125 -4.27 6.49 4.52
N HIS A 126 -4.62 6.94 3.31
CA HIS A 126 -5.64 7.96 3.12
C HIS A 126 -6.99 7.54 3.71
N GLY A 127 -7.41 6.30 3.44
CA GLY A 127 -8.66 5.74 3.95
C GLY A 127 -8.71 5.62 5.47
N LEU A 128 -7.55 5.52 6.13
CA LEU A 128 -7.43 5.55 7.59
C LEU A 128 -7.21 6.97 8.15
N SER A 129 -7.27 8.01 7.31
CA SER A 129 -6.92 9.39 7.66
C SER A 129 -5.50 9.53 8.26
N LYS A 130 -4.56 8.71 7.78
CA LYS A 130 -3.14 8.73 8.18
C LYS A 130 -2.31 9.49 7.15
N ARG A 131 -1.06 9.82 7.53
CA ARG A 131 -0.09 10.45 6.63
C ARG A 131 0.17 9.55 5.41
N VAL A 132 0.20 10.15 4.23
CA VAL A 132 0.37 9.43 2.95
C VAL A 132 1.75 9.60 2.30
N TYR A 133 2.51 10.61 2.73
CA TYR A 133 3.81 10.96 2.16
C TYR A 133 4.91 10.99 3.22
N GLY A 134 6.11 10.58 2.85
CA GLY A 134 7.22 10.44 3.78
C GLY A 134 6.86 9.40 4.83
N VAL A 135 6.67 8.17 4.39
CA VAL A 135 6.17 7.07 5.23
C VAL A 135 6.83 5.75 4.89
N ILE A 136 6.88 4.85 5.87
CA ILE A 136 7.20 3.43 5.70
C ILE A 136 5.95 2.62 6.04
N PHE A 137 5.62 1.66 5.19
CA PHE A 137 4.60 0.65 5.45
C PHE A 137 5.28 -0.68 5.74
N TRP A 138 4.76 -1.41 6.73
CA TRP A 138 5.11 -2.81 6.96
C TRP A 138 3.98 -3.72 6.52
N ALA A 139 4.33 -4.82 5.85
CA ALA A 139 3.42 -5.84 5.37
C ALA A 139 3.91 -7.22 5.80
N VAL A 140 3.01 -8.05 6.33
CA VAL A 140 3.29 -9.42 6.74
C VAL A 140 2.19 -10.34 6.21
N THR A 141 2.58 -11.50 5.72
CA THR A 141 1.64 -12.56 5.37
C THR A 141 2.25 -13.92 5.60
N VAL A 142 1.40 -14.94 5.79
CA VAL A 142 1.81 -16.33 5.98
C VAL A 142 1.41 -17.13 4.76
N VAL A 143 2.39 -17.74 4.11
CA VAL A 143 2.28 -18.60 2.94
C VAL A 143 2.40 -20.03 3.40
N ASP A 144 1.32 -20.79 3.30
CA ASP A 144 1.26 -22.20 3.69
C ASP A 144 1.27 -23.09 2.46
N CYS A 145 2.32 -23.90 2.33
CA CYS A 145 2.53 -24.77 1.18
C CYS A 145 2.22 -26.24 1.54
N PRO A 146 1.44 -26.98 0.75
CA PRO A 146 1.14 -28.39 1.03
C PRO A 146 2.39 -29.29 0.92
N GLN A 147 3.40 -28.84 0.18
CA GLN A 147 4.67 -29.51 -0.07
C GLN A 147 5.80 -28.48 -0.16
N GLU A 148 7.05 -28.94 -0.08
CA GLU A 148 8.20 -28.07 -0.34
C GLU A 148 8.26 -27.74 -1.84
N ILE A 149 8.53 -26.48 -2.16
CA ILE A 149 8.63 -26.00 -3.53
C ILE A 149 10.03 -25.39 -3.71
N PRO A 150 10.99 -26.14 -4.28
CA PRO A 150 12.33 -25.65 -4.52
C PRO A 150 12.39 -24.74 -5.75
N ASN A 151 13.51 -24.02 -5.91
CA ASN A 151 13.84 -23.28 -7.13
C ASN A 151 12.86 -22.16 -7.54
N VAL A 152 12.06 -21.68 -6.60
CA VAL A 152 11.12 -20.57 -6.83
C VAL A 152 11.84 -19.23 -6.75
N ARG A 153 11.19 -18.17 -7.21
CA ARG A 153 11.61 -16.80 -6.96
C ARG A 153 10.44 -15.96 -6.47
N LEU A 154 10.73 -15.01 -5.57
CA LEU A 154 9.79 -13.96 -5.19
C LEU A 154 9.91 -12.83 -6.22
N ALA A 155 8.84 -12.60 -6.98
CA ALA A 155 8.72 -11.47 -7.90
C ALA A 155 7.95 -10.33 -7.23
N VAL A 156 8.45 -9.11 -7.35
CA VAL A 156 7.96 -7.94 -6.61
C VAL A 156 7.88 -6.73 -7.52
N GLY A 157 6.73 -6.07 -7.50
CA GLY A 157 6.56 -4.68 -7.93
C GLY A 157 6.40 -3.76 -6.74
N SER A 158 7.02 -2.57 -6.77
CA SER A 158 6.94 -1.60 -5.68
C SER A 158 6.92 -0.15 -6.18
N ASN A 159 6.14 0.69 -5.50
CA ASN A 159 6.19 2.13 -5.60
C ASN A 159 6.25 2.73 -4.18
N SER A 160 7.31 3.39 -3.75
CA SER A 160 8.61 3.53 -4.44
C SER A 160 9.55 2.37 -4.10
N ALA A 161 10.44 2.55 -3.13
CA ALA A 161 11.44 1.55 -2.78
C ALA A 161 10.89 0.55 -1.74
N SER A 162 11.43 -0.67 -1.73
CA SER A 162 11.05 -1.69 -0.75
C SER A 162 12.13 -2.73 -0.49
N MET A 163 11.96 -3.48 0.59
CA MET A 163 12.81 -4.62 0.93
C MET A 163 11.93 -5.76 1.46
N TRP A 164 12.31 -6.99 1.11
CA TRP A 164 11.50 -8.17 1.34
C TRP A 164 12.32 -9.30 1.95
N TRP A 165 11.68 -10.03 2.87
CA TRP A 165 12.27 -11.15 3.59
C TRP A 165 11.34 -12.35 3.58
N LEU A 166 11.90 -13.53 3.35
CA LEU A 166 11.20 -14.80 3.49
C LEU A 166 11.85 -15.59 4.63
N ASN A 167 11.06 -15.98 5.62
CA ASN A 167 11.52 -16.75 6.79
C ASN A 167 12.74 -16.10 7.51
N GLY A 168 12.77 -14.77 7.56
CA GLY A 168 13.83 -13.98 8.18
C GLY A 168 15.07 -13.75 7.30
N ALA A 169 15.18 -14.41 6.14
CA ALA A 169 16.26 -14.16 5.19
C ALA A 169 15.86 -13.09 4.17
N GLU A 170 16.77 -12.18 3.83
CA GLU A 170 16.58 -11.21 2.75
C GLU A 170 16.32 -11.93 1.43
N ALA A 171 15.24 -11.56 0.73
CA ALA A 171 14.85 -12.12 -0.55
C ALA A 171 15.19 -11.17 -1.70
N VAL A 172 14.73 -9.92 -1.63
CA VAL A 172 14.92 -8.90 -2.68
C VAL A 172 14.81 -7.49 -2.12
N VAL A 173 15.57 -6.56 -2.69
CA VAL A 173 15.50 -5.13 -2.41
C VAL A 173 15.25 -4.36 -3.70
N LEU A 174 14.42 -3.34 -3.63
CA LEU A 174 14.08 -2.42 -4.70
C LEU A 174 14.44 -1.01 -4.24
N THR A 175 15.51 -0.43 -4.78
CA THR A 175 16.01 0.92 -4.47
C THR A 175 15.61 1.95 -5.53
N GLY A 176 15.70 3.23 -5.22
CA GLY A 176 15.44 4.34 -6.13
C GLY A 176 13.99 4.83 -6.13
N ASP A 177 13.75 5.88 -6.92
CA ASP A 177 12.41 6.38 -7.21
C ASP A 177 11.78 5.50 -8.28
N ARG A 178 10.83 4.65 -7.86
CA ARG A 178 10.26 3.59 -8.68
C ARG A 178 8.79 3.83 -8.93
N ARG A 179 8.29 3.26 -10.02
CA ARG A 179 6.86 3.19 -10.32
C ARG A 179 6.39 1.75 -10.16
N MET A 180 5.09 1.56 -10.00
CA MET A 180 4.51 0.22 -9.97
C MET A 180 4.68 -0.49 -11.31
N VAL A 181 5.53 -1.52 -11.33
CA VAL A 181 5.69 -2.48 -12.43
C VAL A 181 5.59 -3.86 -11.83
N MET A 182 4.73 -4.72 -12.39
CA MET A 182 4.65 -6.13 -11.96
C MET A 182 6.01 -6.80 -12.17
N ASP A 183 6.47 -7.56 -11.19
CA ASP A 183 7.73 -8.29 -11.24
C ASP A 183 8.98 -7.42 -11.53
N ASP A 184 8.96 -6.14 -11.16
CA ASP A 184 10.05 -5.18 -11.38
C ASP A 184 11.41 -5.70 -10.89
N CYS A 185 11.42 -6.41 -9.77
CA CYS A 185 12.57 -7.15 -9.29
C CYS A 185 12.18 -8.56 -8.86
N VAL A 186 13.14 -9.46 -9.03
CA VAL A 186 12.96 -10.87 -8.72
C VAL A 186 14.12 -11.32 -7.84
N SER A 187 13.82 -12.08 -6.78
CA SER A 187 14.84 -12.63 -5.89
C SER A 187 15.77 -13.63 -6.60
N LYS A 188 16.87 -14.00 -5.92
CA LYS A 188 17.57 -15.25 -6.24
C LYS A 188 16.62 -16.45 -6.09
N ARG A 189 17.03 -17.62 -6.58
CA ARG A 189 16.30 -18.87 -6.32
C ARG A 189 16.22 -19.11 -4.81
N ILE A 190 15.02 -19.40 -4.32
CA ILE A 190 14.71 -19.70 -2.92
C ILE A 190 13.85 -20.97 -2.87
N THR A 191 13.64 -21.47 -1.67
CA THR A 191 12.77 -22.63 -1.41
C THR A 191 11.64 -22.19 -0.50
N LEU A 192 10.40 -22.47 -0.91
CA LEU A 192 9.25 -22.46 0.00
C LEU A 192 9.21 -23.79 0.74
N LYS A 193 9.27 -23.74 2.06
CA LYS A 193 9.20 -24.94 2.90
C LYS A 193 7.79 -25.54 2.81
N LYS A 194 7.67 -26.85 2.99
CA LYS A 194 6.37 -27.45 3.33
C LYS A 194 5.83 -26.78 4.60
N GLY A 195 4.54 -26.47 4.60
CA GLY A 195 3.86 -25.74 5.66
C GLY A 195 4.18 -24.25 5.64
N ARG A 196 4.41 -23.71 6.84
CA ARG A 196 4.47 -22.27 7.10
C ARG A 196 5.73 -21.59 6.55
N ASN A 197 5.51 -20.55 5.75
CA ASN A 197 6.52 -19.57 5.33
C ASN A 197 6.05 -18.15 5.65
N VAL A 198 6.86 -17.35 6.33
CA VAL A 198 6.51 -15.95 6.65
C VAL A 198 7.17 -15.02 5.65
N LEU A 199 6.34 -14.29 4.90
CA LEU A 199 6.80 -13.25 3.98
C LEU A 199 6.57 -11.87 4.61
N ARG A 200 7.63 -11.08 4.66
CA ARG A 200 7.61 -9.69 5.17
C ARG A 200 8.07 -8.74 4.09
N GLY A 201 7.46 -7.58 4.04
CA GLY A 201 7.88 -6.47 3.20
C GLY A 201 7.84 -5.15 3.96
N ALA A 202 8.76 -4.27 3.62
CA ALA A 202 8.70 -2.87 4.02
C ALA A 202 8.77 -1.99 2.77
N VAL A 203 7.84 -1.05 2.62
CA VAL A 203 7.76 -0.13 1.48
C VAL A 203 7.95 1.30 1.98
N ILE A 204 8.89 2.04 1.41
CA ILE A 204 9.15 3.44 1.75
C ILE A 204 8.79 4.36 0.59
N ASN A 205 8.13 5.46 0.93
CA ASN A 205 7.70 6.47 -0.03
C ASN A 205 7.92 7.88 0.52
N GLY A 206 8.46 8.77 -0.30
CA GLY A 206 8.45 10.21 -0.08
C GLY A 206 7.10 10.77 -0.56
N PRO A 207 7.05 11.56 -1.64
CA PRO A 207 5.79 11.97 -2.26
C PRO A 207 5.29 10.95 -3.30
N GLY A 208 4.05 11.12 -3.75
CA GLY A 208 3.46 10.33 -4.82
C GLY A 208 2.70 9.09 -4.34
N MET A 209 2.19 8.31 -5.29
CA MET A 209 1.45 7.08 -4.98
C MET A 209 2.39 6.05 -4.36
N SER A 210 1.85 5.21 -3.47
CA SER A 210 2.55 4.04 -2.96
C SER A 210 1.71 2.78 -3.11
N ASP A 211 2.37 1.70 -3.51
CA ASP A 211 1.79 0.37 -3.62
C ASP A 211 2.87 -0.72 -3.74
N PHE A 212 2.46 -1.99 -3.61
CA PHE A 212 3.27 -3.15 -3.95
C PHE A 212 2.43 -4.29 -4.51
N CYS A 213 3.04 -5.19 -5.26
CA CYS A 213 2.48 -6.51 -5.56
C CYS A 213 3.58 -7.56 -5.43
N THR A 214 3.21 -8.77 -5.01
CA THR A 214 4.16 -9.89 -4.95
C THR A 214 3.49 -11.17 -5.43
N ARG A 215 4.30 -12.04 -6.03
CA ARG A 215 3.95 -13.43 -6.35
C ARG A 215 5.18 -14.31 -6.29
N PHE A 216 4.97 -15.62 -6.14
CA PHE A 216 6.04 -16.59 -6.39
C PHE A 216 5.95 -17.07 -7.83
N ILE A 217 7.09 -17.17 -8.49
CA ILE A 217 7.23 -17.73 -9.84
C ILE A 217 8.18 -18.91 -9.81
N ASP A 218 7.98 -19.86 -10.70
CA ASP A 218 8.86 -21.01 -10.89
C ASP A 218 10.13 -20.63 -11.66
N GLU A 219 10.91 -21.63 -12.06
CA GLU A 219 12.15 -21.40 -12.80
C GLU A 219 11.95 -20.93 -14.25
N ASN A 220 10.77 -21.17 -14.81
CA ASN A 220 10.35 -20.73 -16.14
C ASN A 220 9.70 -19.33 -16.10
N GLY A 221 9.45 -18.80 -14.90
CA GLY A 221 8.78 -17.52 -14.68
C GLY A 221 7.25 -17.65 -14.64
N GLU A 222 6.72 -18.86 -14.55
CA GLU A 222 5.28 -19.10 -14.43
C GLU A 222 4.80 -18.90 -12.99
N PRO A 223 3.60 -18.33 -12.76
CA PRO A 223 3.08 -18.12 -11.41
C PRO A 223 2.82 -19.43 -10.66
N ILE A 224 3.32 -19.51 -9.43
CA ILE A 224 3.02 -20.59 -8.50
C ILE A 224 1.73 -20.25 -7.76
N ARG A 225 0.77 -21.17 -7.79
CA ARG A 225 -0.55 -21.00 -7.17
C ARG A 225 -0.92 -22.09 -6.17
N ASP A 226 -0.12 -23.16 -6.08
CA ASP A 226 -0.32 -24.29 -5.18
C ASP A 226 0.15 -23.98 -3.75
N PHE A 227 -0.42 -22.92 -3.16
CA PHE A 227 -0.28 -22.56 -1.76
C PHE A 227 -1.49 -21.75 -1.31
N THR A 228 -1.66 -21.62 0.00
CA THR A 228 -2.67 -20.73 0.57
C THR A 228 -2.03 -19.65 1.42
N VAL A 229 -2.79 -18.58 1.64
CA VAL A 229 -2.40 -17.41 2.41
C VAL A 229 -3.30 -17.29 3.63
N ARG A 230 -2.69 -17.18 4.81
CA ARG A 230 -3.37 -17.01 6.10
C ARG A 230 -2.73 -15.87 6.88
N LEU A 231 -3.46 -15.33 7.84
CA LEU A 231 -3.00 -14.23 8.71
C LEU A 231 -2.98 -14.61 10.19
N ASP A 232 -3.34 -15.85 10.53
CA ASP A 232 -3.25 -16.37 11.89
C ASP A 232 -1.85 -16.92 12.19
N ASN A 233 -1.49 -16.90 13.47
CA ASN A 233 -0.25 -17.51 13.95
C ASN A 233 -0.44 -19.00 14.30
N SER A 234 -1.55 -19.62 13.89
CA SER A 234 -1.86 -21.02 14.17
C SER A 234 -1.10 -21.95 13.22
N GLY A 235 0.23 -21.98 13.37
CA GLY A 235 1.03 -23.14 12.99
C GLY A 235 1.21 -24.00 14.24
N LYS A 236 0.49 -25.13 14.30
CA LYS A 236 0.96 -26.28 15.09
C LYS A 236 2.02 -27.02 14.28
#